data_AF-A0A7S0I6E6-F1
#
_entry.id   AF-A0A7S0I6E6-F1
#
_cell.length_a   1.000
_cell.length_b   1.000
_cell.length_c   1.000
_cell.angle_alpha   90.00
_cell.angle_beta   90.00
_cell.angle_gamma   90.00
#
_symmetry.space_group_name_H-M   'P 1'
#
loop_
_entity.id
_entity.type
_entity.pdbx_description
1 polymer ?
#
loop_
_entity_poly.entity_id
_entity_poly.type
_entity_poly.pdbx_seq_one_letter_code
_entity_poly.pdbx_strand_id
1 'polypeptide(L)'
;RPAVARHIVARGLLIGGGAAALLSGATLLGKRRLVTGLTTDPAVQAAMVAVLPAVLAAQVLKGAAYPINGALMGSLDWGAAAVSMWLAQISCVGAVAIWSRRGAVALSLPNLWATFVLLFVVQCATGLARILSGTGPWKLLYQE
;
A
#
# COMPACT_ATOMS: atom_id res chain seq x y z
N ARG A 1 -4.62 28.19 -7.59
CA ARG A 1 -5.64 27.67 -8.54
C ARG A 1 -6.18 26.32 -8.04
N PRO A 2 -7.26 26.33 -7.23
CA PRO A 2 -7.89 25.14 -6.63
C PRO A 2 -8.13 23.96 -7.60
N ALA A 3 -8.62 24.27 -8.81
CA ALA A 3 -8.90 23.27 -9.84
C ALA A 3 -7.65 22.49 -10.29
N VAL A 4 -6.49 23.17 -10.38
CA VAL A 4 -5.21 22.54 -10.77
C VAL A 4 -4.73 21.59 -9.68
N ALA A 5 -4.83 21.98 -8.40
CA ALA A 5 -4.43 21.13 -7.28
C ALA A 5 -5.29 19.85 -7.21
N ARG A 6 -6.62 19.99 -7.34
CA ARG A 6 -7.53 18.84 -7.45
C ARG A 6 -7.16 17.90 -8.60
N HIS A 7 -6.87 18.47 -9.77
CA HIS A 7 -6.50 17.70 -10.94
C HIS A 7 -5.20 16.90 -10.73
N ILE A 8 -4.17 17.53 -10.15
CA ILE A 8 -2.88 16.88 -9.89
C ILE A 8 -3.05 15.73 -8.90
N VAL A 9 -3.75 15.95 -7.78
CA VAL A 9 -3.99 14.91 -6.77
C VAL A 9 -4.78 13.74 -7.37
N ALA A 10 -5.89 14.02 -8.07
CA ALA A 10 -6.71 12.98 -8.67
C ALA A 10 -5.94 12.18 -9.74
N ARG A 11 -5.19 12.85 -10.62
CA ARG A 11 -4.37 12.19 -11.65
C ARG A 11 -3.24 11.37 -11.03
N GLY A 12 -2.56 11.89 -10.01
CA GLY A 12 -1.50 11.17 -9.30
C GLY A 12 -2.01 9.86 -8.71
N LEU A 13 -3.17 9.90 -8.03
CA LEU A 13 -3.82 8.71 -7.47
C LEU A 13 -4.22 7.70 -8.56
N LEU A 14 -4.83 8.19 -9.64
CA LEU A 14 -5.27 7.33 -10.76
C LEU A 14 -4.09 6.68 -11.48
N ILE A 15 -3.02 7.43 -11.75
CA ILE A 15 -1.84 6.91 -12.45
C ILE A 15 -1.08 5.94 -11.56
N GLY A 16 -0.83 6.28 -10.28
CA GLY A 16 -0.11 5.40 -9.36
C GLY A 16 -0.86 4.09 -9.08
N GLY A 17 -2.14 4.18 -8.71
CA GLY A 17 -2.98 3.01 -8.48
C GLY A 17 -3.23 2.20 -9.74
N GLY A 18 -3.49 2.87 -10.88
CA GLY A 18 -3.74 2.23 -12.17
C GLY A 18 -2.52 1.50 -12.72
N ALA A 19 -1.34 2.14 -12.72
CA ALA A 19 -0.11 1.51 -13.16
C ALA A 19 0.26 0.30 -12.28
N ALA A 20 0.10 0.41 -10.96
CA ALA A 20 0.34 -0.70 -10.04
C ALA A 20 -0.66 -1.84 -10.25
N ALA A 21 -1.94 -1.55 -10.46
CA ALA A 21 -2.98 -2.55 -10.75
C ALA A 21 -2.72 -3.27 -12.08
N LEU A 22 -2.35 -2.54 -13.14
CA LEU A 22 -1.98 -3.13 -14.43
C LEU A 22 -0.77 -4.04 -14.31
N LEU A 23 0.28 -3.58 -13.61
CA LEU A 23 1.48 -4.39 -13.39
C LEU A 23 1.16 -5.64 -12.54
N SER A 24 0.34 -5.50 -11.50
CA SER A 24 -0.10 -6.64 -10.68
C SER A 24 -0.92 -7.65 -11.48
N GLY A 25 -1.82 -7.17 -12.36
CA GLY A 25 -2.59 -8.02 -13.27
C GLY A 25 -1.70 -8.75 -14.27
N ALA A 26 -0.76 -8.07 -14.90
CA ALA A 26 0.21 -8.68 -15.80
C ALA A 26 1.07 -9.74 -15.10
N THR A 27 1.48 -9.46 -13.86
CA THR A 27 2.24 -10.40 -13.02
C THR A 27 1.41 -11.65 -12.69
N LEU A 28 0.12 -11.47 -12.38
CA LEU A 28 -0.78 -12.59 -12.09
C LEU A 28 -0.99 -13.49 -13.31
N LEU A 29 -1.17 -12.90 -14.50
CA LEU A 29 -1.27 -13.65 -15.76
C LEU A 29 0.04 -14.40 -16.07
N GLY A 30 1.18 -13.79 -15.75
CA GLY A 30 2.52 -14.35 -15.91
C GLY A 30 2.98 -15.29 -14.78
N LYS A 31 2.14 -15.59 -13.78
CA LYS A 31 2.57 -16.23 -12.51
C LYS A 31 3.40 -17.49 -12.69
N ARG A 32 3.05 -18.34 -13.67
CA ARG A 32 3.76 -19.60 -13.91
C ARG A 32 5.19 -19.33 -14.37
N ARG A 33 5.37 -18.45 -15.35
CA ARG A 33 6.69 -18.06 -15.89
C ARG A 33 7.53 -17.35 -14.84
N LEU A 34 6.91 -16.49 -14.02
CA LEU A 34 7.56 -15.83 -12.90
C LEU A 34 8.14 -16.85 -11.92
N VAL A 35 7.30 -17.78 -11.43
CA VAL A 35 7.68 -18.74 -10.40
C VAL A 35 8.73 -19.73 -10.91
N THR A 36 8.55 -20.29 -12.10
CA THR A 36 9.52 -21.25 -12.69
C THR A 36 10.79 -20.59 -13.19
N GLY A 37 10.76 -19.27 -13.45
CA GLY A 37 11.94 -18.51 -13.90
C GLY A 37 12.85 -18.08 -12.75
N LEU A 38 12.33 -18.01 -11.51
CA LEU A 38 13.09 -17.57 -10.34
C LEU A 38 13.72 -18.72 -9.56
N THR A 39 13.13 -19.92 -9.60
CA THR A 39 13.64 -21.08 -8.87
C THR A 39 13.14 -22.38 -9.49
N THR A 40 13.91 -23.45 -9.31
CA THR A 40 13.53 -24.83 -9.68
C THR A 40 13.03 -25.66 -8.48
N ASP A 41 13.17 -25.16 -7.25
CA ASP A 41 12.75 -25.86 -6.04
C ASP A 41 11.21 -25.85 -5.89
N PRO A 42 10.53 -27.02 -5.92
CA PRO A 42 9.08 -27.11 -5.79
C PRO A 42 8.52 -26.50 -4.50
N ALA A 43 9.24 -26.60 -3.38
CA ALA A 43 8.81 -26.06 -2.10
C ALA A 43 8.82 -24.52 -2.11
N VAL A 44 9.86 -23.93 -2.71
CA VAL A 44 9.95 -22.47 -2.89
C VAL A 44 8.87 -22.00 -3.85
N GLN A 45 8.65 -22.71 -4.97
CA GLN A 45 7.59 -22.36 -5.91
C GLN A 45 6.20 -22.37 -5.26
N ALA A 46 5.90 -23.39 -4.45
CA ALA A 46 4.64 -23.48 -3.71
C ALA A 46 4.48 -22.32 -2.70
N ALA A 47 5.53 -21.99 -1.95
CA ALA A 47 5.53 -20.86 -1.03
C ALA A 47 5.30 -19.51 -1.74
N MET A 48 5.94 -19.31 -2.90
CA MET A 48 5.74 -18.11 -3.73
C MET A 48 4.29 -17.98 -4.22
N VAL A 49 3.71 -19.07 -4.72
CA VAL A 49 2.31 -19.08 -5.16
C VAL A 49 1.36 -18.77 -4.00
N ALA A 50 1.64 -19.28 -2.81
CA ALA A 50 0.81 -19.05 -1.62
C ALA A 50 0.76 -17.58 -1.20
N VAL A 51 1.86 -16.83 -1.36
CA VAL A 51 1.95 -15.43 -0.91
C VAL A 51 1.65 -14.42 -2.02
N LEU A 52 1.71 -14.85 -3.29
CA LEU A 52 1.54 -13.98 -4.45
C LEU A 52 0.29 -13.09 -4.39
N PRO A 53 -0.90 -13.55 -3.95
CA PRO A 53 -2.07 -12.68 -3.84
C PRO A 53 -1.84 -11.49 -2.90
N ALA A 54 -1.22 -11.73 -1.74
CA ALA A 54 -0.92 -10.68 -0.76
C ALA A 54 0.18 -9.74 -1.26
N VAL A 55 1.20 -10.27 -1.95
CA VAL A 55 2.25 -9.47 -2.62
C VAL A 55 1.63 -8.50 -3.63
N LEU A 56 0.75 -9.01 -4.51
CA LEU A 56 0.10 -8.22 -5.55
C LEU A 56 -0.86 -7.19 -4.97
N ALA A 57 -1.60 -7.54 -3.91
CA ALA A 57 -2.44 -6.59 -3.18
C ALA A 57 -1.60 -5.48 -2.54
N ALA A 58 -0.51 -5.83 -1.88
CA ALA A 58 0.43 -4.86 -1.31
C ALA A 58 1.03 -3.96 -2.38
N GLN A 59 1.36 -4.49 -3.57
CA GLN A 59 1.85 -3.69 -4.69
C GLN A 59 0.84 -2.64 -5.16
N VAL A 60 -0.44 -3.01 -5.29
CA VAL A 60 -1.51 -2.07 -5.69
C VAL A 60 -1.66 -0.97 -4.63
N LEU A 61 -1.77 -1.37 -3.36
CA LEU A 61 -1.94 -0.43 -2.25
C LEU A 61 -0.73 0.48 -2.10
N LYS A 62 0.48 -0.04 -2.27
CA LYS A 62 1.72 0.75 -2.29
C LYS A 62 1.74 1.75 -3.43
N GLY A 63 1.28 1.34 -4.61
CA GLY A 63 1.11 2.21 -5.78
C GLY A 63 0.15 3.37 -5.54
N ALA A 64 -0.85 3.20 -4.67
CA ALA A 64 -1.74 4.28 -4.22
C ALA A 64 -1.12 5.10 -3.07
N ALA A 65 -0.44 4.45 -2.12
CA ALA A 65 0.16 5.09 -0.95
C ALA A 65 1.24 6.12 -1.34
N TYR A 66 2.01 5.86 -2.39
CA TYR A 66 3.07 6.77 -2.85
C TYR A 66 2.54 8.13 -3.34
N PRO A 67 1.56 8.22 -4.25
CA PRO A 67 0.90 9.49 -4.56
C PRO A 67 0.24 10.17 -3.36
N ILE A 68 -0.39 9.41 -2.44
CA ILE A 68 -0.99 9.98 -1.23
C ILE A 68 0.07 10.67 -0.37
N ASN A 69 1.16 9.97 -0.06
CA ASN A 69 2.27 10.54 0.70
C ASN A 69 2.92 11.71 -0.04
N GLY A 70 3.09 11.60 -1.36
CA GLY A 70 3.59 12.68 -2.20
C GLY A 70 2.70 13.92 -2.13
N ALA A 71 1.39 13.76 -2.07
CA ALA A 71 0.46 14.87 -1.87
C ALA A 71 0.65 15.48 -0.46
N LEU A 72 0.69 14.66 0.60
CA LEU A 72 0.88 15.16 1.98
C LEU A 72 2.19 15.94 2.14
N MET A 73 3.30 15.39 1.65
CA MET A 73 4.61 16.04 1.71
C MET A 73 4.68 17.26 0.80
N GLY A 74 4.10 17.17 -0.40
CA GLY A 74 4.04 18.28 -1.36
C GLY A 74 3.20 19.46 -0.88
N SER A 75 2.19 19.22 -0.02
CA SER A 75 1.42 20.26 0.64
C SER A 75 2.05 20.77 1.95
N LEU A 76 3.27 20.30 2.28
CA LEU A 76 3.98 20.57 3.53
C LEU A 76 3.21 20.13 4.79
N ASP A 77 2.31 19.15 4.67
CA ASP A 77 1.56 18.57 5.80
C ASP A 77 2.37 17.46 6.47
N TRP A 78 3.57 17.81 6.93
CA TRP A 78 4.58 16.89 7.46
C TRP A 78 4.10 16.13 8.69
N GLY A 79 3.33 16.79 9.56
CA GLY A 79 2.74 16.16 10.74
C GLY A 79 1.80 15.03 10.36
N ALA A 80 0.89 15.26 9.39
CA ALA A 80 0.00 14.21 8.93
C ALA A 80 0.73 13.10 8.17
N ALA A 81 1.75 13.43 7.37
CA ALA A 81 2.59 12.44 6.71
C ALA A 81 3.30 11.53 7.73
N ALA A 82 3.88 12.12 8.78
CA ALA A 82 4.53 11.37 9.85
C ALA A 82 3.53 10.49 10.61
N VAL A 83 2.36 11.03 11.00
CA VAL A 83 1.32 10.26 11.70
C VAL A 83 0.83 9.08 10.85
N SER A 84 0.57 9.31 9.56
CA SER A 84 0.17 8.23 8.63
C SER A 84 1.21 7.11 8.56
N MET A 85 2.49 7.48 8.45
CA MET A 85 3.60 6.50 8.45
C MET A 85 3.69 5.75 9.78
N TRP A 86 3.62 6.44 10.92
CA TRP A 86 3.69 5.81 12.24
C TRP A 86 2.53 4.85 12.49
N LEU A 87 1.30 5.26 12.20
CA LEU A 87 0.12 4.40 12.35
C LEU A 87 0.23 3.13 11.49
N ALA A 88 0.70 3.27 10.25
CA ALA A 88 0.93 2.14 9.37
C ALA A 88 1.96 1.17 9.98
N GLN A 89 3.13 1.68 10.41
CA GLN A 89 4.20 0.86 10.97
C GLN A 89 3.79 0.16 12.27
N ILE A 90 3.11 0.88 13.17
CA ILE A 90 2.57 0.31 14.41
C ILE A 90 1.57 -0.80 14.10
N SER A 91 0.69 -0.61 13.11
CA SER A 91 -0.29 -1.62 12.71
C SER A 91 0.39 -2.88 12.16
N CYS A 92 1.42 -2.71 11.32
CA CYS A 92 2.19 -3.81 10.76
C CYS A 92 2.94 -4.59 11.85
N VAL A 93 3.77 -3.91 12.63
CA VAL A 93 4.58 -4.55 13.69
C VAL A 93 3.70 -5.13 14.79
N GLY A 94 2.61 -4.45 15.15
CA GLY A 94 1.64 -4.93 16.13
C GLY A 94 0.98 -6.23 15.70
N ALA A 95 0.56 -6.35 14.43
CA ALA A 95 -0.01 -7.58 13.90
C ALA A 95 1.02 -8.73 13.86
N VAL A 96 2.29 -8.45 13.51
CA VAL A 96 3.39 -9.44 13.61
C VAL A 96 3.56 -9.91 15.06
N ALA A 97 3.59 -8.99 16.03
CA ALA A 97 3.75 -9.31 17.44
C ALA A 97 2.58 -10.17 17.97
N ILE A 98 1.33 -9.88 17.55
CA ILE A 98 0.16 -10.68 17.91
C ILE A 98 0.29 -12.11 17.37
N TRP A 99 0.67 -12.30 16.11
CA TRP A 99 0.84 -13.63 15.55
C TRP A 99 2.03 -14.38 16.14
N SER A 100 3.13 -13.69 16.42
CA SER A 100 4.30 -14.28 17.08
C SER A 100 3.94 -14.87 18.44
N ARG A 101 3.06 -14.22 19.20
CA ARG A 101 2.56 -14.73 20.50
C ARG A 101 1.66 -15.96 20.36
N ARG A 102 1.05 -16.18 19.19
CA ARG A 102 0.18 -17.32 18.89
C ARG A 102 0.96 -18.53 18.34
N GLY A 103 2.28 -18.43 18.21
CA GLY A 103 3.17 -19.51 17.81
C GLY A 103 3.48 -19.55 16.30
N ALA A 104 4.38 -20.46 15.90
CA ALA A 104 4.93 -20.53 14.56
C ALA A 104 3.89 -20.79 13.46
N VAL A 105 2.82 -21.54 13.77
CA VAL A 105 1.71 -21.79 12.83
C VAL A 105 0.96 -20.49 12.52
N ALA A 106 0.77 -19.64 13.53
CA ALA A 106 0.15 -18.33 13.35
C ALA A 106 1.10 -17.34 12.66
N LEU A 107 2.41 -17.41 12.91
CA LEU A 107 3.44 -16.64 12.20
C LEU A 107 3.86 -17.32 10.89
N SER A 108 2.88 -17.66 10.06
CA SER A 108 3.11 -18.24 8.74
C SER A 108 3.52 -17.17 7.72
N LEU A 109 4.16 -17.60 6.62
CA LEU A 109 4.57 -16.71 5.54
C LEU A 109 3.38 -15.94 4.91
N PRO A 110 2.20 -16.56 4.65
CA PRO A 110 1.03 -15.81 4.18
C PRO A 110 0.57 -14.73 5.16
N ASN A 111 0.60 -15.03 6.46
CA ASN A 111 0.24 -14.04 7.48
C ASN A 111 1.25 -12.89 7.47
N LEU A 112 2.56 -13.17 7.48
CA LEU A 112 3.58 -12.12 7.33
C LEU A 112 3.39 -11.23 6.10
N TRP A 113 2.88 -11.76 4.99
CA TRP A 113 2.53 -10.92 3.84
C TRP A 113 1.24 -10.12 4.04
N ALA A 114 0.27 -10.64 4.79
CA ALA A 114 -0.93 -9.91 5.16
C ALA A 114 -0.64 -8.71 6.08
N THR A 115 0.41 -8.71 6.92
CA THR A 115 0.80 -7.49 7.66
C THR A 115 1.31 -6.39 6.73
N PHE A 116 2.00 -6.72 5.64
CA PHE A 116 2.38 -5.72 4.63
C PHE A 116 1.16 -5.17 3.88
N VAL A 117 0.14 -5.98 3.64
CA VAL A 117 -1.13 -5.47 3.12
C VAL A 117 -1.75 -4.49 4.13
N LEU A 118 -1.83 -4.86 5.40
CA LEU A 118 -2.34 -4.00 6.47
C LEU A 118 -1.58 -2.67 6.57
N LEU A 119 -0.25 -2.70 6.46
CA LEU A 119 0.60 -1.52 6.42
C LEU A 119 0.09 -0.49 5.40
N PHE A 120 -0.05 -0.92 4.15
CA PHE A 120 -0.45 0.00 3.07
C PHE A 120 -1.93 0.34 3.11
N VAL A 121 -2.80 -0.53 3.63
CA VAL A 121 -4.21 -0.18 3.91
C VAL A 121 -4.28 0.98 4.89
N VAL A 122 -3.60 0.87 6.04
CA VAL A 122 -3.61 1.92 7.07
C VAL A 122 -2.99 3.21 6.54
N GLN A 123 -1.88 3.11 5.80
CA GLN A 123 -1.24 4.28 5.20
C GLN A 123 -2.17 4.98 4.19
N CYS A 124 -2.80 4.24 3.29
CA CYS A 124 -3.76 4.79 2.34
C CYS A 124 -4.96 5.41 3.06
N ALA A 125 -5.55 4.69 4.02
CA ALA A 125 -6.75 5.13 4.72
C ALA A 125 -6.50 6.42 5.52
N THR A 126 -5.42 6.48 6.29
CA THR A 126 -5.08 7.66 7.10
C THR A 126 -4.70 8.86 6.23
N GLY A 127 -3.93 8.64 5.16
CA GLY A 127 -3.56 9.72 4.25
C GLY A 127 -4.75 10.25 3.44
N LEU A 128 -5.61 9.38 2.92
CA LEU A 128 -6.85 9.79 2.26
C LEU A 128 -7.80 10.48 3.22
N ALA A 129 -7.98 9.98 4.45
CA ALA A 129 -8.80 10.64 5.47
C ALA A 129 -8.28 12.06 5.76
N ARG A 130 -6.95 12.24 5.80
CA ARG A 130 -6.36 13.57 5.95
C ARG A 130 -6.71 14.50 4.79
N ILE A 131 -6.52 14.05 3.55
CA ILE A 131 -6.84 14.84 2.35
C ILE A 131 -8.33 15.18 2.32
N LEU A 132 -9.18 14.19 2.58
CA LEU A 132 -10.63 14.30 2.55
C LEU A 132 -11.20 15.14 3.70
N SER A 133 -10.44 15.35 4.77
CA SER A 133 -10.86 16.20 5.89
C SER A 133 -11.06 17.66 5.48
N GLY A 134 -10.47 18.11 4.37
CA GLY A 134 -10.61 19.48 3.90
C GLY A 134 -10.10 20.55 4.87
N THR A 135 -9.25 20.19 5.84
CA THR A 135 -8.70 21.11 6.83
C THR A 135 -7.21 21.37 6.60
N GLY A 136 -6.69 22.50 7.10
CA GLY A 136 -5.31 22.92 6.84
C GLY A 136 -5.06 23.17 5.34
N PRO A 137 -3.98 22.63 4.74
CA PRO A 137 -3.66 22.87 3.32
C PRO A 137 -4.71 22.29 2.36
N TRP A 138 -5.51 21.32 2.80
CA TRP A 138 -6.51 20.66 1.98
C TRP A 138 -7.75 21.51 1.69
N LYS A 139 -7.95 22.61 2.43
CA LYS A 139 -9.03 23.59 2.14
C LYS A 139 -9.00 24.06 0.69
N LEU A 140 -7.80 24.20 0.12
CA LEU A 140 -7.58 24.59 -1.27
C LEU A 140 -8.22 23.65 -2.30
N LEU A 141 -8.51 22.39 -1.93
CA LEU A 141 -9.19 21.44 -2.82
C LEU A 141 -10.70 21.67 -2.87
N TYR A 142 -11.27 22.36 -1.88
CA TYR A 142 -12.73 22.55 -1.73
C TYR A 142 -13.18 23.98 -2.01
N GLN A 143 -12.24 24.88 -2.29
CA GLN A 143 -12.53 26.23 -2.74
C GLN A 143 -12.94 26.22 -4.22
N GLU A 144 -14.04 26.91 -4.53
CA GLU A 144 -14.49 27.18 -5.90
C GLU A 144 -13.58 28.19 -6.61
#